data_AF-A0A6A5VL11-F1
#
_entry.id   AF-A0A6A5VL11-F1
#
_cell.length_a   1.000
_cell.length_b   1.000
_cell.length_c   1.000
_cell.angle_alpha   90.00
_cell.angle_beta   90.00
_cell.angle_gamma   90.00
#
_symmetry.space_group_name_H-M   'P 1'
#
loop_
_entity.id
_entity.type
_entity.pdbx_description
1 polymer ?
#
loop_
_entity_poly.entity_id
_entity_poly.type
_entity_poly.pdbx_seq_one_letter_code
_entity_poly.pdbx_strand_id
1 'polypeptide(L)'
;DYSDDGDDDWDENSEKEEGTEARGKRKRGPWLESDEVRLLSLRDKQGMKWKEICERFPSRTEGAVKVRYYGLQKKQKREKTSIRT
;
A
#
# COMPACT_ATOMS: atom_id res chain seq x y z
N ASP A 1 -14.44 7.20 51.80
CA ASP A 1 -15.73 6.83 51.21
C ASP A 1 -15.79 7.43 49.82
N TYR A 2 -15.22 6.71 48.86
CA TYR A 2 -15.31 6.99 47.43
C TYR A 2 -15.44 5.62 46.79
N SER A 3 -16.68 5.24 46.46
CA SER A 3 -16.94 4.05 45.65
C SER A 3 -16.41 4.30 44.25
N ASP A 4 -15.35 3.59 43.92
CA ASP A 4 -14.73 3.51 42.59
C ASP A 4 -15.56 2.54 41.73
N ASP A 5 -16.77 2.98 41.34
CA ASP A 5 -17.60 2.31 40.35
C ASP A 5 -17.27 2.91 38.98
N GLY A 6 -16.33 2.26 38.30
CA GLY A 6 -15.86 2.63 36.97
C GLY A 6 -15.54 1.40 36.14
N ASP A 7 -16.45 0.42 36.09
CA ASP A 7 -16.46 -0.62 35.05
C ASP A 7 -16.79 0.06 33.71
N ASP A 8 -15.76 0.65 33.10
CA ASP A 8 -15.77 1.10 31.72
C ASP A 8 -15.78 -0.16 30.83
N ASP A 9 -17.00 -0.55 30.47
CA ASP A 9 -17.35 -1.61 29.54
C ASP A 9 -16.77 -1.28 28.15
N TRP A 10 -15.54 -1.72 27.90
CA TRP A 10 -14.92 -1.68 26.56
C TRP A 10 -15.54 -2.77 25.68
N ASP A 11 -16.80 -2.63 25.32
CA ASP A 11 -17.36 -3.31 24.15
C ASP A 11 -17.14 -2.42 22.91
N GLU A 12 -16.03 -2.67 22.20
CA GLU A 12 -15.95 -2.28 20.80
C GLU A 12 -15.41 -3.44 19.96
N ASN A 13 -16.34 -4.36 19.69
CA ASN A 13 -16.43 -5.14 18.47
C ASN A 13 -15.70 -4.51 17.27
N SER A 14 -14.65 -5.17 16.77
CA SER A 14 -14.60 -5.51 15.34
C SER A 14 -13.51 -6.56 15.09
N GLU A 15 -13.93 -7.81 15.17
CA GLU A 15 -13.23 -8.93 14.55
C GLU A 15 -13.05 -8.63 13.06
N LYS A 16 -11.86 -8.14 12.68
CA LYS A 16 -11.35 -8.19 11.32
C LYS A 16 -10.11 -9.07 11.28
N GLU A 17 -10.37 -10.34 11.56
CA GLU A 17 -9.60 -11.44 10.98
C GLU A 17 -9.77 -11.38 9.46
N GLU A 18 -8.75 -10.95 8.72
CA GLU A 18 -8.33 -11.61 7.46
C GLU A 18 -7.05 -10.97 6.90
N GLY A 19 -5.93 -11.71 7.01
CA GLY A 19 -4.64 -11.32 6.46
C GLY A 19 -3.51 -12.23 6.92
N THR A 20 -3.67 -13.53 6.75
CA THR A 20 -2.56 -14.48 6.58
C THR A 20 -1.57 -13.86 5.56
N GLU A 21 -0.24 -13.93 5.63
CA GLU A 21 0.63 -15.09 5.83
C GLU A 21 2.11 -14.66 5.65
N ALA A 22 3.01 -15.42 6.30
CA ALA A 22 4.44 -15.57 6.04
C ALA A 22 5.34 -14.31 5.94
N ARG A 23 6.13 -14.08 6.99
CA ARG A 23 7.35 -13.26 6.98
C ARG A 23 8.46 -13.95 6.16
N GLY A 24 8.18 -14.28 4.90
CA GLY A 24 9.13 -14.83 3.94
C GLY A 24 10.13 -13.77 3.50
N LYS A 25 11.40 -14.17 3.32
CA LYS A 25 12.50 -13.31 2.85
C LYS A 25 12.02 -12.44 1.66
N ARG A 26 11.81 -11.15 1.91
CA ARG A 26 11.48 -10.17 0.86
C ARG A 26 12.60 -10.17 -0.18
N LYS A 27 12.37 -10.74 -1.36
CA LYS A 27 13.33 -10.63 -2.46
C LYS A 27 13.38 -9.15 -2.90
N ARG A 28 14.52 -8.51 -2.64
CA ARG A 28 14.82 -7.13 -3.05
C ARG A 28 15.16 -7.11 -4.54
N GLY A 29 14.24 -7.53 -5.40
CA GLY A 29 14.42 -7.32 -6.84
C GLY A 29 14.33 -5.82 -7.17
N PRO A 30 15.03 -5.31 -8.19
CA PRO A 30 14.76 -3.98 -8.74
C PRO A 30 13.34 -3.91 -9.30
N TRP A 31 12.72 -2.72 -9.30
CA TRP A 31 11.47 -2.49 -10.02
C TRP A 31 11.80 -2.17 -11.47
N LEU A 32 11.19 -2.91 -12.40
CA LEU A 32 11.32 -2.62 -13.81
C LEU A 32 10.37 -1.50 -14.21
N GLU A 33 10.77 -0.70 -15.19
CA GLU A 33 9.93 0.38 -15.70
C GLU A 33 8.59 -0.14 -16.26
N SER A 34 8.58 -1.36 -16.82
CA SER A 34 7.35 -2.04 -17.25
C SER A 34 6.40 -2.37 -16.08
N ASP A 35 6.93 -2.79 -14.93
CA ASP A 35 6.13 -3.00 -13.71
C ASP A 35 5.58 -1.67 -13.19
N GLU A 36 6.37 -0.60 -13.26
CA GLU A 36 5.99 0.74 -12.84
C GLU A 36 4.87 1.33 -13.70
N VAL A 37 4.96 1.16 -15.02
CA VAL A 37 3.90 1.56 -15.96
C VAL A 37 2.63 0.75 -15.71
N ARG A 38 2.75 -0.55 -15.45
CA ARG A 38 1.60 -1.39 -15.10
C ARG A 38 0.96 -0.93 -13.79
N LEU A 39 1.76 -0.66 -12.76
CA LEU A 39 1.31 -0.15 -11.46
C LEU A 39 0.54 1.17 -11.62
N LEU A 40 1.11 2.13 -12.35
CA LEU A 40 0.46 3.41 -12.64
C LEU A 40 -0.84 3.19 -13.41
N SER A 41 -0.86 2.35 -14.44
CA SER A 41 -2.06 2.12 -15.25
C SER A 41 -3.19 1.47 -14.44
N LEU A 42 -2.90 0.47 -13.60
CA LEU A 42 -3.91 -0.20 -12.76
C LEU A 42 -4.51 0.78 -11.74
N ARG A 43 -3.67 1.64 -11.15
CA ARG A 43 -4.12 2.61 -10.16
C ARG A 43 -4.84 3.80 -10.79
N ASP A 44 -4.25 4.40 -11.81
CA ASP A 44 -4.72 5.64 -12.43
C ASP A 44 -5.92 5.40 -13.35
N LYS A 45 -5.86 4.36 -14.19
CA LYS A 45 -6.95 4.06 -15.14
C LYS A 45 -8.08 3.24 -14.51
N GLN A 46 -7.72 2.30 -13.65
CA GLN A 46 -8.65 1.28 -13.15
C GLN A 46 -9.14 1.58 -11.72
N GLY A 47 -8.48 2.50 -11.00
CA GLY A 47 -8.88 2.85 -9.63
C GLY A 47 -8.76 1.67 -8.65
N MET A 48 -7.99 0.64 -8.99
CA MET A 48 -7.93 -0.60 -8.23
C MET A 48 -7.41 -0.40 -6.80
N LYS A 49 -7.95 -1.22 -5.89
CA LYS A 49 -7.46 -1.32 -4.51
C LYS A 49 -6.04 -1.88 -4.52
N TRP A 50 -5.26 -1.51 -3.51
CA TRP A 50 -3.87 -1.97 -3.38
C TRP A 50 -3.73 -3.48 -3.25
N LYS A 51 -4.71 -4.16 -2.63
CA LYS A 51 -4.77 -5.62 -2.54
C LYS A 51 -4.82 -6.27 -3.93
N GLU A 52 -5.75 -5.87 -4.79
CA GLU A 52 -5.86 -6.36 -6.18
C GLU A 52 -4.61 -6.08 -7.01
N ILE A 53 -4.01 -4.90 -6.84
CA ILE A 53 -2.75 -4.58 -7.51
C ILE A 53 -1.63 -5.51 -7.02
N CYS A 54 -1.57 -5.78 -5.71
CA CYS A 54 -0.60 -6.69 -5.11
C CYS A 54 -0.76 -8.14 -5.62
N GLU A 55 -1.98 -8.59 -5.88
CA GLU A 55 -2.24 -9.92 -6.48
C GLU A 55 -1.62 -10.06 -7.88
N ARG A 56 -1.51 -8.95 -8.64
CA ARG A 56 -0.80 -8.93 -9.93
C ARG A 56 0.71 -9.00 -9.78
N PHE A 57 1.24 -8.71 -8.60
CA PHE A 57 2.66 -8.74 -8.27
C PHE A 57 2.93 -9.70 -7.10
N PRO A 58 2.81 -11.03 -7.30
CA PRO A 58 3.01 -12.01 -6.22
C PRO A 58 4.43 -11.98 -5.64
N SER A 59 5.40 -11.41 -6.36
CA SER A 59 6.77 -11.21 -5.87
C SER A 59 6.94 -9.96 -4.98
N ARG A 60 5.90 -9.15 -4.77
CA ARG A 60 5.95 -7.86 -4.03
C ARG A 60 4.80 -7.79 -3.03
N THR A 61 5.02 -7.05 -1.94
CA THR A 61 3.99 -6.81 -0.91
C THR A 61 3.30 -5.47 -1.14
N GLU A 62 2.08 -5.33 -0.61
CA GLU A 62 1.27 -4.10 -0.73
C GLU A 62 2.04 -2.84 -0.30
N GLY A 63 2.80 -2.93 0.80
CA GLY A 63 3.65 -1.83 1.28
C GLY A 63 4.72 -1.42 0.28
N ALA A 64 5.36 -2.37 -0.42
CA ALA A 64 6.35 -2.07 -1.45
C ALA A 64 5.70 -1.39 -2.66
N VAL A 65 4.51 -1.87 -3.07
CA VAL A 65 3.71 -1.30 -4.16
C VAL A 65 3.36 0.16 -3.86
N LYS A 66 2.84 0.45 -2.66
CA LYS A 66 2.53 1.81 -2.21
C LYS A 66 3.75 2.73 -2.28
N VAL A 67 4.85 2.32 -1.66
CA VAL A 67 6.09 3.11 -1.62
C VAL A 67 6.58 3.45 -3.04
N ARG A 68 6.53 2.51 -3.97
CA ARG A 68 6.91 2.78 -5.36
C ARG A 68 5.96 3.71 -6.08
N TYR A 69 4.65 3.53 -5.92
CA TYR A 69 3.68 4.43 -6.54
C TYR A 69 3.90 5.88 -6.13
N TYR A 70 4.11 6.14 -4.84
CA TYR A 70 4.42 7.50 -4.36
C TYR A 70 5.76 8.01 -4.88
N GLY A 71 6.77 7.15 -5.00
CA GLY A 71 8.04 7.48 -5.64
C GLY A 71 7.89 7.89 -7.11
N LEU A 72 7.08 7.15 -7.87
CA LEU A 72 6.77 7.42 -9.27
C LEU A 72 6.03 8.74 -9.45
N GLN A 73 5.04 9.03 -8.60
CA GLN A 73 4.34 10.31 -8.66
C GLN A 73 5.28 11.51 -8.40
N LYS A 74 6.25 11.36 -7.48
CA LYS A 74 7.27 12.38 -7.25
C LYS A 74 8.21 12.55 -8.45
N LYS A 75 8.62 11.45 -9.10
CA LYS A 75 9.44 11.49 -10.33
C LYS A 75 8.71 12.23 -11.46
N GLN A 76 7.46 11.87 -11.73
CA GLN A 76 6.65 12.52 -12.76
C GLN A 76 6.46 14.03 -12.53
N LYS A 77 6.27 14.47 -11.28
CA LYS A 77 6.17 15.90 -10.97
C LYS A 77 7.45 16.66 -11.31
N ARG A 78 8.62 16.08 -11.06
CA ARG A 78 9.92 16.71 -11.38
C ARG A 78 10.18 16.79 -12.89
N GLU A 79 9.78 15.76 -13.63
CA GLU A 79 9.97 15.71 -15.09
C GLU A 79 9.04 16.70 -15.81
N LYS A 80 7.75 16.78 -15.40
CA LYS A 80 6.78 17.71 -15.99
C LYS A 80 7.15 19.18 -15.76
N THR A 81 7.80 19.50 -14.65
CA THR A 81 8.30 20.87 -14.38
C THR A 81 9.60 21.19 -15.10
N SER A 82 10.37 20.18 -15.52
CA SER A 82 11.69 20.37 -16.14
C SER A 82 11.64 20.58 -17.66
N ILE A 83 10.51 20.30 -18.30
CA ILE A 83 10.33 20.45 -19.76
C ILE A 83 9.82 21.86 -20.11
N ARG A 84 9.55 22.70 -19.10
CA ARG A 84 9.11 24.10 -19.27
C ARG A 84 10.30 25.06 -19.11
N THR A 85 11.21 25.05 -20.08
CA THR A 85 12.19 26.12 -20.34
C THR A 85 12.51 26.15 -21.81
#